data_AF-A0A2R5EWV0-F1
#
_entry.id   AF-A0A2R5EWV0-F1
#
_cell.length_a   1.000
_cell.length_b   1.000
_cell.length_c   1.000
_cell.angle_alpha   90.00
_cell.angle_beta   90.00
_cell.angle_gamma   90.00
#
_symmetry.space_group_name_H-M   'P 1'
#
loop_
_entity.id
_entity.type
_entity.pdbx_description
1 polymer ?
#
loop_
_entity_poly.entity_id
_entity_poly.type
_entity_poly.pdbx_seq_one_letter_code
_entity_poly.pdbx_strand_id
1 'polypeptide(L)' 'MEKENPQVALTEDEFMSLVSQAQNQDPDAMLKLLEFFEPEMLWHTRFIRMPQEDALQHMRLALIELFHPIILQ' A
#
# COMPACT_ATOMS: atom_id res chain seq x y z
N MET A 1 -9.39 5.44 24.64
CA MET A 1 -9.59 4.10 24.06
C MET A 1 -9.21 4.21 22.59
N GLU A 2 -7.95 3.92 22.28
CA GLU A 2 -7.55 3.77 20.88
C GLU A 2 -8.24 2.51 20.37
N LYS A 3 -9.14 2.68 19.40
CA LYS A 3 -9.76 1.55 18.71
C LYS A 3 -8.65 0.85 17.96
N GLU A 4 -8.37 -0.40 18.30
CA GLU A 4 -7.59 -1.30 17.46
C GLU A 4 -8.21 -1.24 16.06
N ASN A 5 -7.52 -0.58 15.15
CA ASN A 5 -7.82 -0.70 13.74
C ASN A 5 -7.61 -2.20 13.45
N PRO A 6 -8.56 -2.92 12.84
CA PRO A 6 -8.32 -4.28 12.42
C PRO A 6 -7.30 -4.19 11.28
N GLN A 7 -6.02 -4.06 11.64
CA GLN A 7 -4.91 -4.28 10.74
C GLN A 7 -5.20 -5.64 10.15
N VAL A 8 -5.40 -5.69 8.84
CA VAL A 8 -5.55 -6.95 8.12
C VAL A 8 -4.27 -7.73 8.42
N ALA A 9 -4.35 -8.65 9.36
CA ALA A 9 -3.20 -9.41 9.82
C ALA A 9 -2.89 -10.45 8.74
N LEU A 10 -2.19 -10.02 7.69
CA LEU A 10 -1.64 -10.93 6.69
C LEU A 10 -0.52 -11.72 7.34
N THR A 11 -0.57 -13.03 7.16
CA THR A 11 0.62 -13.86 7.37
C THR A 11 1.69 -13.51 6.34
N GLU A 12 2.94 -13.88 6.64
CA GLU A 12 4.05 -13.67 5.70
C GLU A 12 3.79 -14.35 4.35
N ASP A 13 3.24 -15.57 4.35
CA ASP A 13 2.92 -16.31 3.13
C ASP A 13 1.81 -15.62 2.30
N GLU A 14 0.77 -15.09 2.96
CA GLU A 14 -0.30 -14.33 2.29
C GLU A 14 0.23 -13.03 1.70
N PHE A 15 1.10 -12.33 2.44
CA PHE A 15 1.75 -11.11 1.95
C PHE A 15 2.61 -11.41 0.72
N MET A 16 3.47 -12.43 0.79
CA MET A 16 4.34 -12.82 -0.33
C MET A 16 3.53 -13.27 -1.55
N SER A 17 2.40 -13.94 -1.34
CA SER A 17 1.47 -14.31 -2.42
C SER A 17 0.87 -13.07 -3.10
N LEU A 18 0.42 -12.08 -2.31
CA LEU A 18 -0.10 -10.82 -2.85
C LEU A 18 0.95 -10.02 -3.62
N VAL A 19 2.19 -9.95 -3.12
CA VAL A 19 3.30 -9.30 -3.81
C VAL A 19 3.56 -9.96 -5.17
N SER A 20 3.62 -11.30 -5.20
CA SER A 20 3.80 -12.06 -6.45
C SER A 20 2.67 -11.81 -7.45
N GLN A 21 1.42 -11.79 -7.00
CA GLN A 21 0.26 -11.52 -7.87
C GLN A 21 0.29 -10.09 -8.42
N ALA A 22 0.58 -9.09 -7.57
CA ALA A 22 0.68 -7.69 -7.97
C ALA A 22 1.80 -7.46 -9.00
N GLN A 23 2.96 -8.12 -8.83
CA GLN A 23 4.06 -8.11 -9.81
C GLN A 23 3.63 -8.70 -11.16
N ASN A 24 2.74 -9.69 -11.15
CA ASN A 24 2.15 -10.30 -12.34
C ASN A 24 0.92 -9.54 -12.90
N GLN A 25 0.81 -8.23 -12.60
CA GLN A 25 -0.25 -7.35 -13.12
C GLN A 25 -1.66 -7.69 -12.62
N ASP A 26 -1.79 -8.35 -11.46
CA ASP A 26 -3.10 -8.53 -10.81
C ASP A 26 -3.51 -7.25 -10.06
N PRO A 27 -4.55 -6.51 -10.55
CA PRO A 27 -4.98 -5.27 -9.93
C PRO A 27 -5.64 -5.47 -8.57
N ASP A 28 -6.29 -6.63 -8.33
CA ASP A 28 -6.95 -6.92 -7.05
C ASP A 28 -5.91 -7.21 -5.96
N ALA A 29 -4.80 -7.87 -6.34
CA ALA A 29 -3.67 -8.07 -5.43
C ALA A 29 -2.99 -6.74 -5.07
N MET A 30 -2.81 -5.84 -6.05
CA MET A 30 -2.29 -4.50 -5.80
C MET A 30 -3.21 -3.70 -4.87
N LEU A 31 -4.52 -3.75 -5.10
CA LEU A 31 -5.49 -3.04 -4.25
C LEU A 31 -5.42 -3.53 -2.79
N LYS A 32 -5.34 -4.84 -2.57
CA LYS A 32 -5.19 -5.41 -1.22
C LYS A 32 -3.89 -4.97 -0.53
N LEU A 33 -2.79 -4.85 -1.27
CA LEU A 33 -1.54 -4.30 -0.72
C LEU A 33 -1.70 -2.83 -0.33
N LEU A 34 -2.38 -2.02 -1.16
CA LEU A 34 -2.65 -0.61 -0.83
C LEU A 34 -3.53 -0.47 0.41
N GLU A 35 -4.59 -1.29 0.54
CA GLU A 35 -5.46 -1.33 1.71
C GLU A 35 -4.70 -1.77 2.97
N PHE A 36 -3.79 -2.73 2.85
CA PHE A 36 -2.93 -3.18 3.94
C PHE A 36 -2.05 -2.06 4.49
N PHE A 37 -1.43 -1.25 3.62
CA PHE A 37 -0.57 -0.13 4.03
C PHE A 37 -1.33 1.17 4.34
N GLU A 38 -2.60 1.29 3.97
CA GLU A 38 -3.37 2.54 4.08
C GLU A 38 -3.40 3.14 5.50
N PRO A 39 -3.59 2.39 6.59
CA PRO A 39 -3.54 2.94 7.94
C PRO A 39 -2.21 3.62 8.27
N GLU A 40 -1.10 3.01 7.86
CA GLU A 40 0.24 3.52 8.09
C GLU A 40 0.52 4.74 7.22
N MET A 41 0.17 4.68 5.93
CA MET A 41 0.26 5.84 5.03
C MET A 41 -0.53 7.04 5.59
N LEU A 42 -1.78 6.83 6.01
CA LEU A 42 -2.61 7.85 6.63
C LEU A 42 -1.96 8.43 7.88
N TRP A 43 -1.33 7.60 8.73
CA TRP A 43 -0.60 8.09 9.89
C TRP A 43 0.60 8.96 9.48
N HIS A 44 1.35 8.55 8.46
CA HIS A 44 2.51 9.29 7.94
C HIS A 44 2.14 10.63 7.31
N THR A 45 0.96 10.76 6.68
CA THR A 45 0.52 12.04 6.08
C THR A 45 0.55 13.20 7.07
N ARG A 46 0.37 12.95 8.37
CA ARG A 46 0.35 13.95 9.45
C ARG A 46 1.67 14.70 9.61
N PHE A 47 2.77 14.15 9.09
CA PHE A 47 4.11 14.71 9.20
C PHE A 47 4.61 15.36 7.90
N ILE A 48 3.81 15.32 6.84
CA ILE A 48 4.19 15.84 5.53
C ILE A 48 3.56 17.22 5.33
N ARG A 49 4.36 18.18 4.86
CA ARG A 49 3.89 19.56 4.62
C ARG A 49 3.19 19.69 3.25
N MET A 50 2.12 18.93 3.06
CA MET A 50 1.24 18.99 1.89
C MET A 50 -0.19 18.58 2.30
N PRO A 51 -1.22 18.83 1.47
CA PRO A 51 -2.56 18.31 1.74
C PRO A 51 -2.53 16.79 1.96
N GLN A 52 -3.32 16.32 2.93
CA GLN A 52 -3.35 14.92 3.33
C GLN A 52 -3.65 13.99 2.14
N GLU A 53 -4.64 14.36 1.32
CA GLU A 53 -5.02 13.61 0.13
C GLU A 53 -3.86 13.51 -0.85
N ASP A 54 -3.17 14.61 -1.14
CA ASP A 54 -2.02 14.62 -2.03
C ASP A 54 -0.90 13.70 -1.48
N ALA A 55 -0.58 13.81 -0.19
CA ALA A 55 0.43 12.96 0.45
C ALA A 55 0.09 11.47 0.32
N LEU A 56 -1.17 11.12 0.57
CA LEU A 56 -1.65 9.75 0.47
C LEU A 56 -1.54 9.23 -0.97
N GLN A 57 -1.92 10.02 -1.97
CA GLN A 57 -1.82 9.63 -3.37
C GLN A 57 -0.36 9.41 -3.80
N HIS A 58 0.57 10.27 -3.34
CA HIS A 58 2.00 10.07 -3.63
C HIS A 58 2.52 8.76 -3.03
N MET A 59 2.13 8.42 -1.78
CA MET A 59 2.54 7.16 -1.16
C MET A 59 1.93 5.94 -1.86
N ARG A 60 0.67 6.01 -2.26
CA ARG A 60 0.02 4.94 -3.05
C ARG A 60 0.72 4.73 -4.38
N LEU A 61 1.03 5.80 -5.11
CA LEU A 61 1.77 5.73 -6.37
C LEU A 61 3.15 5.09 -6.15
N ALA A 62 3.90 5.51 -5.14
CA ALA A 62 5.21 4.95 -4.83
C ALA A 62 5.14 3.44 -4.50
N LEU A 63 4.09 2.98 -3.80
CA LEU A 63 3.87 1.55 -3.55
C LEU A 63 3.54 0.78 -4.83
N ILE A 64 2.72 1.36 -5.71
CA ILE A 64 2.41 0.76 -7.01
C ILE A 64 3.70 0.60 -7.82
N GLU A 65 4.52 1.65 -7.92
CA GLU A 65 5.80 1.61 -8.64
C GLU A 65 6.80 0.63 -8.03
N LEU A 66 6.78 0.46 -6.71
CA LEU A 66 7.63 -0.49 -5.99
C LEU A 66 7.29 -1.94 -6.35
N PHE A 67 6.00 -2.30 -6.35
CA PHE A 67 5.55 -3.67 -6.62
C PHE A 67 5.31 -3.95 -8.11
N HIS A 68 5.10 -2.93 -8.91
CA HIS A 68 4.96 -3.01 -10.35
C HIS A 68 5.99 -2.09 -11.02
N PRO A 69 7.29 -2.45 -10.96
CA PRO A 69 8.31 -1.66 -11.62
C PRO A 69 8.02 -1.68 -13.11
N ILE A 70 7.72 -0.50 -13.66
CA ILE A 70 7.60 -0.29 -15.10
C ILE A 70 8.98 -0.66 -15.66
N ILE A 71 9.09 -1.86 -16.24
CA ILE A 71 10.24 -2.18 -17.06
C ILE A 71 10.13 -1.25 -18.26
N LEU A 72 10.90 -0.17 -18.24
CA LEU A 72 11.22 0.60 -19.43
C LEU A 72 11.93 -0.37 -20.40
N GLN A 73 11.14 -1.02 -21.27
CA GLN A 73 11.63 -1.72 -22.46
C GLN A 73 11.81 -0.72 -23.60
#